data_AF-A0A919CWZ4-F1
#
_entry.id   AF-A0A919CWZ4-F1
#
_cell.length_a   1.000
_cell.length_b   1.000
_cell.length_c   1.000
_cell.angle_alpha   90.00
_cell.angle_beta   90.00
_cell.angle_gamma   90.00
#
_symmetry.space_group_name_H-M   'P 1'
#
loop_
_entity.id
_entity.type
_entity.pdbx_description
1 polymer ?
#
loop_
_entity_poly.entity_id
_entity_poly.type
_entity_poly.pdbx_seq_one_letter_code
_entity_poly.pdbx_strand_id
1 'polypeptide(L)'
;MLFAVRMDVDIPRDLDSEARGDLVAREKTYCQELQKSGEWVHIWRCVGQYSNLSVFDVADNEALHRILWDLPLFPYMKIEVTPLAQHPSALAAGEVPA
;
A
#
# COMPACT_ATOMS: atom_id res chain seq x y z
N MET A 1 4.50 2.71 -13.50
CA MET A 1 3.18 2.11 -13.81
C MET A 1 2.34 2.24 -12.55
N LEU A 2 1.11 2.73 -12.68
CA LEU A 2 0.24 2.98 -11.53
C LEU A 2 -0.63 1.76 -11.20
N PHE A 3 -0.72 1.44 -9.91
CA PHE A 3 -1.59 0.38 -9.40
C PHE A 3 -2.38 0.90 -8.21
N ALA A 4 -3.70 0.72 -8.24
CA ALA A 4 -4.52 0.82 -7.03
C ALA A 4 -4.46 -0.51 -6.31
N VAL A 5 -4.14 -0.48 -5.02
CA VAL A 5 -4.02 -1.68 -4.19
C VAL A 5 -4.86 -1.50 -2.94
N ARG A 6 -5.84 -2.39 -2.76
CA ARG A 6 -6.59 -2.51 -1.51
C ARG A 6 -5.99 -3.63 -0.68
N MET A 7 -5.71 -3.36 0.59
CA MET A 7 -5.20 -4.36 1.53
C MET A 7 -6.10 -4.41 2.76
N ASP A 8 -6.73 -5.57 2.98
CA ASP A 8 -7.52 -5.86 4.17
C ASP A 8 -6.64 -6.65 5.16
N VAL A 9 -6.40 -6.11 6.36
CA VAL A 9 -5.48 -6.68 7.35
C VAL A 9 -6.25 -7.47 8.41
N ASP A 10 -5.87 -8.74 8.62
CA ASP A 10 -6.44 -9.64 9.62
C ASP A 10 -5.33 -10.35 10.42
N ILE A 11 -4.78 -9.63 11.41
CA ILE A 11 -3.77 -10.17 12.33
C ILE A 11 -4.48 -11.06 13.36
N PRO A 12 -4.01 -12.30 13.61
CA PRO A 12 -4.57 -13.19 14.62
C PRO A 12 -4.69 -12.51 15.99
N ARG A 13 -5.86 -12.67 16.62
CA ARG A 13 -6.17 -12.01 17.91
C ARG A 13 -5.41 -12.61 19.10
N ASP A 14 -4.97 -13.85 18.95
CA ASP A 14 -4.18 -14.61 19.90
C ASP A 14 -2.66 -14.42 19.71
N LEU A 15 -2.25 -13.62 18.71
CA LEU A 15 -0.85 -13.24 18.56
C LEU A 15 -0.40 -12.45 19.80
N ASP A 16 0.75 -12.85 20.34
CA ASP A 16 1.37 -12.17 21.48
C ASP A 16 1.49 -10.65 21.23
N SER A 17 1.22 -9.86 22.27
CA SER A 17 1.12 -8.41 22.15
C SER A 17 2.45 -7.74 21.80
N GLU A 18 3.58 -8.28 22.28
CA GLU A 18 4.92 -7.78 21.97
C GLU A 18 5.28 -8.13 20.53
N ALA A 19 5.05 -9.39 20.13
CA ALA A 19 5.24 -9.83 18.75
C ALA A 19 4.39 -9.03 17.76
N ARG A 20 3.13 -8.74 18.10
CA ARG A 20 2.24 -7.88 17.30
C ARG A 20 2.78 -6.46 17.20
N GLY A 21 3.31 -5.92 18.30
CA GLY A 21 3.91 -4.59 18.34
C GLY A 21 5.12 -4.48 17.42
N ASP A 22 6.05 -5.44 17.52
CA ASP A 22 7.23 -5.51 16.63
C ASP A 22 6.84 -5.64 15.17
N LEU A 23 5.91 -6.55 14.86
CA LEU A 23 5.42 -6.77 13.50
C LEU A 23 4.86 -5.49 12.87
N VAL A 24 4.01 -4.76 13.60
CA VAL A 24 3.43 -3.49 13.14
C VAL A 24 4.48 -2.38 13.04
N ALA A 25 5.49 -2.38 13.91
CA ALA A 25 6.58 -1.42 13.84
C ALA A 25 7.46 -1.63 12.60
N ARG A 26 7.82 -2.88 12.29
CA ARG A 26 8.58 -3.23 11.08
C ARG A 26 7.81 -2.90 9.81
N GLU A 27 6.50 -3.23 9.79
CA GLU A 27 5.60 -2.84 8.70
C GLU A 27 5.65 -1.33 8.47
N LYS A 28 5.46 -0.54 9.54
CA LYS A 28 5.48 0.92 9.45
C LYS A 28 6.79 1.45 8.88
N THR A 29 7.93 0.92 9.31
CA THR A 29 9.25 1.32 8.79
C THR A 29 9.34 1.05 7.29
N TYR A 30 9.00 -0.17 6.85
CA TYR A 30 9.05 -0.56 5.45
C TYR A 30 8.13 0.32 4.57
N CYS A 31 6.88 0.53 5.00
CA CYS A 31 5.94 1.41 4.28
C CYS A 31 6.44 2.86 4.20
N GLN A 32 7.14 3.35 5.21
CA GLN A 32 7.72 4.70 5.20
C GLN A 32 8.91 4.83 4.25
N GLU A 33 9.71 3.78 4.10
CA GLU A 33 10.83 3.75 3.15
C GLU A 33 10.30 3.79 1.70
N LEU A 34 9.28 3.00 1.40
CA LEU A 34 8.63 3.01 0.08
C LEU A 34 7.97 4.35 -0.23
N GLN A 35 7.31 5.00 0.74
CA GLN A 35 6.78 6.35 0.55
C GLN A 35 7.89 7.38 0.26
N LYS A 36 9.04 7.29 0.94
CA LYS A 36 10.19 8.18 0.68
C LYS A 36 10.83 7.95 -0.68
N SER A 37 10.83 6.69 -1.17
CA SER A 37 11.34 6.35 -2.49
C SER A 37 10.45 6.84 -3.63
N GLY A 38 9.17 7.09 -3.35
CA GLY A 38 8.16 7.44 -4.34
C GLY A 38 7.39 6.24 -4.91
N GLU A 39 7.79 4.99 -4.59
CA GLU A 39 7.11 3.79 -5.07
C GLU A 39 5.71 3.63 -4.47
N TRP A 40 5.51 4.06 -3.22
CA TRP A 40 4.20 4.11 -2.56
C TRP A 40 3.69 5.56 -2.49
N VAL A 41 3.05 5.99 -3.57
CA VAL A 41 2.66 7.40 -3.80
C VAL A 41 1.59 7.87 -2.82
N HIS A 42 0.59 7.03 -2.58
CA HIS A 42 -0.52 7.36 -1.71
C HIS A 42 -0.97 6.19 -0.84
N ILE A 43 -1.42 6.50 0.37
CA ILE A 43 -2.02 5.55 1.30
C ILE A 43 -3.15 6.23 2.07
N TRP A 44 -4.32 5.59 2.10
CA TRP A 44 -5.47 6.05 2.86
C TRP A 44 -6.09 4.92 3.66
N ARG A 45 -6.64 5.27 4.83
CA ARG A 45 -7.43 4.35 5.65
C ARG A 45 -8.83 4.24 5.07
N CYS A 46 -9.31 3.01 4.84
CA CYS A 46 -10.73 2.78 4.60
C CYS A 46 -11.50 3.02 5.91
N VAL A 47 -12.43 3.97 5.92
CA VAL A 47 -13.16 4.36 7.14
C VAL A 47 -13.93 3.16 7.71
N GLY A 48 -13.76 2.91 9.02
CA GLY A 48 -14.42 1.81 9.72
C GLY A 48 -13.83 0.42 9.48
N GLN A 49 -12.72 0.31 8.75
CA GLN A 49 -12.11 -0.98 8.40
C GLN A 49 -10.62 -0.97 8.73
N TYR A 50 -10.07 -2.12 9.13
CA TYR A 50 -8.62 -2.26 9.26
C TYR A 50 -7.98 -2.55 7.90
N SER A 51 -8.27 -1.67 6.94
CA SER A 51 -7.89 -1.81 5.54
C SER A 51 -7.33 -0.51 5.00
N ASN A 52 -6.51 -0.59 3.96
CA ASN A 52 -6.03 0.59 3.25
C ASN A 52 -6.37 0.51 1.76
N LEU A 53 -6.49 1.69 1.16
CA LEU A 53 -6.41 1.87 -0.29
C LEU A 53 -5.14 2.65 -0.58
N SER A 54 -4.34 2.13 -1.49
CA SER A 54 -3.02 2.64 -1.82
C SER A 54 -2.84 2.81 -3.31
N VAL A 55 -1.96 3.74 -3.70
CA VAL A 55 -1.50 3.88 -5.08
C VAL A 55 0.02 3.69 -5.10
N PHE A 56 0.47 2.75 -5.91
CA PHE A 56 1.89 2.49 -6.16
C PHE A 56 2.27 2.96 -7.57
N ASP A 57 3.47 3.51 -7.72
CA ASP A 57 4.09 3.79 -9.01
C ASP A 57 5.41 3.04 -9.12
N VAL A 58 5.41 1.94 -9.87
CA VAL A 58 6.56 1.03 -9.99
C VAL A 58 6.83 0.66 -11.44
N ALA A 59 8.01 0.13 -11.73
CA ALA A 59 8.43 -0.15 -13.11
C ALA A 59 7.51 -1.16 -13.83
N ASP A 60 7.10 -2.22 -13.14
CA ASP A 60 6.34 -3.33 -13.71
C ASP A 60 5.60 -4.15 -12.62
N ASN A 61 4.89 -5.20 -13.04
CA ASN A 61 4.17 -6.10 -12.15
C ASN A 61 5.08 -6.85 -11.17
N GLU A 62 6.32 -7.16 -11.58
CA GLU A 62 7.27 -7.93 -10.78
C GLU A 62 7.81 -7.07 -9.62
N ALA A 63 8.09 -5.79 -9.89
CA ALA A 63 8.44 -4.80 -8.88
C ALA A 63 7.33 -4.65 -7.84
N LEU A 64 6.06 -4.53 -8.29
CA LEU A 64 4.93 -4.49 -7.36
C LEU A 64 4.84 -5.78 -6.54
N HIS A 65 4.96 -6.94 -7.18
CA HIS A 65 4.85 -8.22 -6.49
C HIS A 65 5.89 -8.36 -5.38
N ARG A 66 7.16 -8.03 -5.65
CA ARG A 66 8.22 -8.06 -4.63
C ARG A 66 7.90 -7.15 -3.44
N ILE A 67 7.49 -5.90 -3.71
CA ILE A 67 7.11 -4.95 -2.65
C ILE A 67 6.00 -5.52 -1.77
N LEU A 68 4.94 -6.05 -2.37
CA LEU A 68 3.82 -6.59 -1.63
C LEU A 68 4.20 -7.84 -0.85
N TRP A 69 5.05 -8.70 -1.42
CA TRP A 69 5.52 -9.94 -0.80
C TRP A 69 6.43 -9.68 0.40
N ASP A 70 7.24 -8.62 0.33
CA ASP A 70 8.18 -8.23 1.38
C ASP A 70 7.52 -7.47 2.54
N LEU A 71 6.24 -7.10 2.44
CA LEU A 71 5.50 -6.51 3.54
C LEU A 71 5.50 -7.45 4.74
N PRO A 72 5.98 -7.01 5.93
CA PRO A 72 5.91 -7.83 7.14
C PRO A 72 4.51 -8.39 7.46
N LEU A 73 3.45 -7.64 7.14
CA LEU A 73 2.08 -8.07 7.33
C LEU A 73 1.49 -8.90 6.18
N PHE A 74 2.22 -9.13 5.06
CA PHE A 74 1.73 -9.90 3.91
C PHE A 74 1.02 -11.22 4.28
N PRO A 75 1.52 -12.05 5.23
CA PRO A 75 0.85 -13.29 5.61
C PRO A 75 -0.55 -13.12 6.20
N TYR A 76 -0.89 -11.91 6.64
CA TYR A 76 -2.14 -11.55 7.31
C TYR A 76 -3.00 -10.61 6.47
N MET A 77 -2.69 -10.46 5.17
CA MET A 77 -3.41 -9.56 4.28
C MET A 77 -4.19 -10.30 3.22
N LYS A 78 -5.38 -9.79 2.93
CA LYS A 78 -6.04 -10.01 1.64
C LYS A 78 -5.76 -8.79 0.76
N ILE A 79 -5.16 -9.02 -0.40
CA ILE A 79 -4.73 -7.96 -1.31
C ILE A 79 -5.49 -8.05 -2.63
N GLU A 80 -6.01 -6.92 -3.10
CA GLU A 80 -6.60 -6.74 -4.42
C GLU A 80 -5.81 -5.68 -5.17
N VAL A 81 -5.34 -6.02 -6.38
CA VAL A 81 -4.50 -5.17 -7.22
C VAL A 81 -5.25 -4.84 -8.51
N THR A 82 -5.36 -3.54 -8.81
CA THR A 82 -5.96 -3.02 -10.04
C THR A 82 -4.93 -2.17 -10.79
N PRO A 83 -4.41 -2.63 -11.94
CA PRO A 83 -3.58 -1.81 -12.81
C PRO A 83 -4.35 -0.59 -13.31
N LEU A 84 -3.71 0.58 -13.32
CA LEU A 84 -4.31 1.84 -13.72
C LEU A 84 -3.68 2.36 -15.00
N ALA A 85 -4.50 2.97 -15.85
CA ALA A 85 -4.07 3.74 -17.01
C ALA A 85 -4.33 5.23 -16.76
N GLN A 86 -3.53 6.09 -17.41
CA GLN A 86 -3.82 7.53 -17.41
C GLN A 86 -5.18 7.76 -18.08
N HIS A 87 -6.08 8.44 -17.37
CA HIS A 87 -7.38 8.80 -17.94
C HIS A 87 -7.20 9.98 -18.92
N PRO A 88 -7.77 9.95 -20.15
CA PRO A 88 -7.55 10.99 -21.16
C PRO A 88 -8.11 12.37 -20.76
N SER A 89 -9.07 12.40 -19.84
CA SER A 89 -9.63 13.64 -19.28
C SER A 89 -8.98 14.10 -17.97
N ALA A 90 -7.96 13.37 -17.47
CA ALA A 90 -7.24 13.83 -16.29
C ALA A 90 -6.40 15.07 -16.65
N LEU A 91 -6.53 16.11 -15.83
CA LEU A 91 -5.71 17.31 -15.94
C LEU A 91 -4.23 16.99 -15.69
N ALA A 92 -3.33 17.70 -16.35
CA ALA A 92 -1.92 17.61 -16.01
C ALA A 92 -1.69 18.15 -14.59
N ALA A 93 -0.73 17.58 -13.86
CA ALA A 93 -0.33 18.10 -12.56
C ALA A 93 0.13 19.56 -12.73
N GLY A 94 -0.70 20.52 -12.29
CA GLY A 94 -0.48 21.97 -12.45
C GLY A 94 -1.62 22.73 -13.12
N GLU A 95 -2.59 22.04 -13.74
CA GLU A 95 -3.74 22.67 -14.42
C GLU A 95 -4.98 22.87 -13.54
N VAL A 96 -4.95 22.43 -12.28
CA VAL A 96 -6.04 22.68 -11.33
C VAL A 96 -5.88 24.09 -10.77
N PRO A 97 -6.83 25.02 -11.02
CA PRO A 97 -6.79 26.34 -10.39
C PRO A 97 -6.89 26.18 -8.87
N ALA A 98 -6.13 27.00 -8.14
CA ALA A 98 -6.10 27.05 -6.68
C ALA A 98 -7.49 27.28 -6.06
#